data_AF-A0A1Z4BTV2-F1
#
_entry.id   AF-A0A1Z4BTV2-F1
#
_cell.length_a   1.000
_cell.length_b   1.000
_cell.length_c   1.000
_cell.angle_alpha   90.00
_cell.angle_beta   90.00
_cell.angle_gamma   90.00
#
_symmetry.space_group_name_H-M   'P 1'
#
loop_
_entity.id
_entity.type
_entity.pdbx_description
1 polymer ?
#
loop_
_entity_poly.entity_id
_entity_poly.type
_entity_poly.pdbx_seq_one_letter_code
_entity_poly.pdbx_strand_id
1 'polypeptide(L)'
;MATNQTIDLRTATTLKNIETIRLADSHDTLIVDTQSIHNISGNNTLKVDASDGSNTIKMDSGWTDKGISNGYHTFTKNGETLLLNTAITDIEAPTAYTISDPTSAANVGSVFDSSVQEITLLTSPYWTTPSIDLSGFGLEDKLLFANISGASFVGTDHVNRSHYISQADTFGIGTNGIITAYAFHDRVSWQAGATKALLISSQYTRRTGYVQEWHTTSRGGYNSSFVFISSTAQHTATIELTGLPAGLPDSQFVFV
;
A
#
# COMPACT_ATOMS: atom_id res chain seq x y z
N MET A 1 -25.84 19.24 21.32
CA MET A 1 -24.40 19.26 20.99
C MET A 1 -24.26 18.49 19.70
N ALA A 2 -23.57 19.07 18.70
CA ALA A 2 -23.25 18.33 17.49
C ALA A 2 -22.32 17.17 17.86
N THR A 3 -22.54 16.00 17.28
CA THR A 3 -21.65 14.85 17.44
C THR A 3 -20.36 15.10 16.67
N ASN A 4 -19.21 14.76 17.26
CA ASN A 4 -17.92 14.74 16.57
C ASN A 4 -18.07 14.01 15.24
N GLN A 5 -17.59 14.62 14.16
CA GLN A 5 -17.67 14.08 12.82
C GLN A 5 -16.31 13.59 12.36
N THR A 6 -16.30 12.44 11.68
CA THR A 6 -15.13 11.97 10.95
C THR A 6 -15.40 12.13 9.47
N ILE A 7 -14.56 12.90 8.78
CA ILE A 7 -14.58 13.07 7.34
C ILE A 7 -13.38 12.31 6.77
N ASP A 8 -13.65 11.25 6.01
CA ASP A 8 -12.60 10.47 5.34
C ASP A 8 -12.54 10.77 3.84
N LEU A 9 -11.60 11.63 3.45
CA LEU A 9 -11.43 12.08 2.07
C LEU A 9 -10.96 10.97 1.13
N ARG A 10 -10.38 9.89 1.66
CA ARG A 10 -9.92 8.74 0.87
C ARG A 10 -11.08 8.01 0.21
N THR A 11 -12.28 8.14 0.79
CA THR A 11 -13.52 7.54 0.29
C THR A 11 -14.39 8.52 -0.51
N ALA A 12 -14.01 9.81 -0.55
CA ALA A 12 -14.80 10.88 -1.15
C ALA A 12 -14.65 10.96 -2.68
N THR A 13 -15.17 9.95 -3.39
CA THR A 13 -14.96 9.78 -4.84
C THR A 13 -15.65 10.84 -5.71
N THR A 14 -16.67 11.52 -5.21
CA THR A 14 -17.48 12.49 -5.97
C THR A 14 -17.08 13.95 -5.77
N LEU A 15 -16.26 14.26 -4.76
CA LEU A 15 -15.80 15.62 -4.49
C LEU A 15 -14.65 15.99 -5.44
N LYS A 16 -14.70 17.18 -6.01
CA LYS A 16 -13.74 17.71 -6.99
C LYS A 16 -13.60 19.22 -6.84
N ASN A 17 -12.45 19.76 -7.23
CA ASN A 17 -12.10 21.18 -7.14
C ASN A 17 -12.36 21.76 -5.74
N ILE A 18 -11.89 21.05 -4.72
CA ILE A 18 -11.92 21.49 -3.33
C ILE A 18 -10.52 21.97 -2.95
N GLU A 19 -10.35 23.28 -2.77
CA GLU A 19 -9.10 23.88 -2.32
C GLU A 19 -9.07 24.14 -0.82
N THR A 20 -10.24 24.23 -0.17
CA THR A 20 -10.33 24.52 1.27
C THR A 20 -11.44 23.74 1.94
N ILE A 21 -11.11 23.11 3.07
CA ILE A 21 -12.04 22.52 4.02
C ILE A 21 -11.94 23.32 5.31
N ARG A 22 -13.08 23.68 5.89
CA ARG A 22 -13.14 24.31 7.21
C ARG A 22 -13.78 23.32 8.19
N LEU A 23 -13.02 22.89 9.18
CA LEU A 23 -13.51 22.14 10.32
C LEU A 23 -14.20 23.09 11.28
N ALA A 24 -15.32 22.66 11.84
CA ALA A 24 -16.07 23.44 12.80
C ALA A 24 -15.40 23.38 14.19
N ASP A 25 -15.96 24.11 15.15
CA ASP A 25 -15.50 24.18 16.54
C ASP A 25 -16.02 22.95 17.31
N SER A 26 -15.66 21.79 16.79
CA SER A 26 -16.00 20.45 17.28
C SER A 26 -14.75 19.59 17.22
N HIS A 27 -14.70 18.51 18.00
CA HIS A 27 -13.59 17.56 17.96
C HIS A 27 -13.70 16.68 16.71
N ASP A 28 -13.73 17.29 15.53
CA ASP A 28 -13.87 16.59 14.27
C ASP A 28 -12.53 16.03 13.82
N THR A 29 -12.59 14.95 13.05
CA THR A 29 -11.41 14.28 12.50
C THR A 29 -11.46 14.36 10.97
N LEU A 30 -10.42 14.89 10.35
CA LEU A 30 -10.22 14.79 8.91
C LEU A 30 -9.17 13.73 8.62
N ILE A 31 -9.54 12.70 7.85
CA ILE A 31 -8.62 11.69 7.34
C ILE A 31 -8.28 12.02 5.90
N VAL A 32 -6.99 12.14 5.62
CA VAL A 32 -6.46 12.57 4.31
C VAL A 32 -5.23 11.73 3.95
N ASP A 33 -5.06 11.45 2.67
CA ASP A 33 -3.80 10.96 2.10
C ASP A 33 -3.43 11.75 0.84
N THR A 34 -2.23 11.52 0.33
CA THR A 34 -1.75 12.18 -0.89
C THR A 34 -2.70 11.99 -2.07
N GLN A 35 -3.23 10.78 -2.27
CA GLN A 35 -4.10 10.47 -3.40
C GLN A 35 -5.46 11.16 -3.27
N SER A 36 -5.98 11.33 -2.07
CA SER A 36 -7.23 12.02 -1.79
C SER A 36 -7.11 13.51 -2.11
N ILE A 37 -5.99 14.17 -1.77
CA ILE A 37 -5.73 15.57 -2.18
C ILE A 37 -5.65 15.66 -3.70
N HIS A 38 -4.90 14.76 -4.33
CA HIS A 38 -4.82 14.70 -5.80
C HIS A 38 -6.20 14.53 -6.44
N ASN A 39 -7.05 13.70 -5.84
CA ASN A 39 -8.37 13.39 -6.38
C ASN A 39 -9.38 14.52 -6.21
N ILE A 40 -9.31 15.30 -5.11
CA ILE A 40 -10.31 16.32 -4.80
C ILE A 40 -9.87 17.74 -5.14
N SER A 41 -8.57 18.04 -5.14
CA SER A 41 -8.08 19.41 -5.34
C SER A 41 -7.99 19.77 -6.83
N GLY A 42 -8.13 21.07 -7.14
CA GLY A 42 -7.93 21.58 -8.50
C GLY A 42 -6.47 21.91 -8.85
N ASN A 43 -5.60 21.98 -7.83
CA ASN A 43 -4.25 22.53 -7.94
C ASN A 43 -3.21 21.81 -7.07
N ASN A 44 -3.48 20.55 -6.70
CA ASN A 44 -2.64 19.72 -5.84
C ASN A 44 -2.41 20.30 -4.43
N THR A 45 -3.29 21.19 -3.98
CA THR A 45 -3.20 21.82 -2.66
C THR A 45 -4.54 21.74 -1.95
N LEU A 46 -4.54 21.17 -0.76
CA LEU A 46 -5.68 21.23 0.16
C LEU A 46 -5.32 22.10 1.37
N LYS A 47 -6.14 23.10 1.63
CA LYS A 47 -6.09 23.91 2.84
C LYS A 47 -7.13 23.42 3.84
N VAL A 48 -6.73 23.27 5.10
CA VAL A 48 -7.63 22.91 6.20
C VAL A 48 -7.63 24.03 7.23
N ASP A 49 -8.77 24.71 7.34
CA ASP A 49 -9.02 25.75 8.34
C ASP A 49 -9.74 25.16 9.55
N ALA A 50 -9.43 25.68 10.74
CA ALA A 50 -10.13 25.40 11.99
C ALA A 50 -10.12 26.68 12.84
N SER A 51 -11.06 26.83 13.76
CA SER A 51 -11.08 27.97 14.71
C SER A 51 -10.39 27.67 16.03
N ASP A 52 -10.18 26.39 16.34
CA ASP A 52 -9.53 25.92 17.55
C ASP A 52 -8.69 24.66 17.30
N GLY A 53 -7.99 24.20 18.34
CA GLY A 53 -7.14 23.00 18.31
C GLY A 53 -7.79 21.73 18.83
N SER A 54 -9.13 21.69 18.89
CA SER A 54 -9.86 20.48 19.29
C SER A 54 -9.98 19.45 18.16
N ASN A 55 -9.71 19.87 16.92
CA ASN A 55 -9.79 19.04 15.72
C ASN A 55 -8.51 18.21 15.50
N THR A 56 -8.70 17.00 14.99
CA THR A 56 -7.62 16.06 14.67
C THR A 56 -7.45 15.92 13.16
N ILE A 57 -6.22 15.93 12.68
CA ILE A 57 -5.89 15.58 11.29
C ILE A 57 -5.13 14.26 11.28
N LYS A 58 -5.71 13.23 10.67
CA LYS A 58 -5.04 11.96 10.40
C LYS A 58 -4.53 11.96 8.97
N MET A 59 -3.21 11.96 8.78
CA MET A 59 -2.56 11.84 7.47
C MET A 59 -1.87 10.49 7.32
N ASP A 60 -1.57 10.03 6.10
CA ASP A 60 -0.71 8.85 5.89
C ASP A 60 0.77 9.16 6.18
N SER A 61 1.67 8.16 6.16
CA SER A 61 3.08 8.41 6.46
C SER A 61 3.84 9.11 5.31
N GLY A 62 5.07 9.58 5.58
CA GLY A 62 6.00 10.04 4.54
C GLY A 62 5.79 11.48 4.06
N TRP A 63 4.96 12.28 4.75
CA TRP A 63 4.89 13.72 4.52
C TRP A 63 6.17 14.41 4.95
N THR A 64 6.64 15.35 4.13
CA THR A 64 7.71 16.26 4.52
C THR A 64 7.12 17.51 5.14
N ASP A 65 7.40 17.75 6.42
CA ASP A 65 7.12 19.01 7.10
C ASP A 65 8.03 20.13 6.57
N LYS A 66 7.43 21.24 6.11
CA LYS A 66 8.10 22.44 5.60
C LYS A 66 8.06 23.62 6.58
N GLY A 67 7.53 23.38 7.78
CA GLY A 67 7.35 24.38 8.83
C GLY A 67 6.12 25.24 8.64
N ILE A 68 6.03 26.30 9.44
CA ILE A 68 4.88 27.18 9.51
C ILE A 68 5.12 28.47 8.71
N SER A 69 4.18 28.82 7.85
CA SER A 69 4.18 30.08 7.10
C SER A 69 2.74 30.61 6.93
N ASN A 70 2.56 31.93 7.07
CA ASN A 70 1.26 32.61 6.92
C ASN A 70 0.11 32.02 7.76
N GLY A 71 0.42 31.46 8.95
CA GLY A 71 -0.58 30.84 9.83
C GLY A 71 -0.95 29.39 9.46
N TYR A 72 -0.16 28.74 8.59
CA TYR A 72 -0.36 27.34 8.20
C TYR A 72 0.91 26.51 8.38
N HIS A 73 0.76 25.33 8.95
CA HIS A 73 1.74 24.26 8.92
C HIS A 73 1.68 23.58 7.54
N THR A 74 2.82 23.49 6.86
CA THR A 74 2.88 23.03 5.47
C THR A 74 3.50 21.65 5.37
N PHE A 75 2.75 20.70 4.81
CA PHE A 75 3.22 19.34 4.54
C PHE A 75 3.20 19.07 3.04
N THR A 76 4.23 18.40 2.53
CA THR A 76 4.30 18.02 1.10
C THR A 76 4.63 16.55 0.90
N LYS A 77 3.96 15.89 -0.05
CA LYS A 77 4.23 14.50 -0.45
C LYS A 77 3.84 14.28 -1.92
N ASN A 78 4.72 13.67 -2.72
CA ASN A 78 4.53 13.38 -4.16
C ASN A 78 3.97 14.54 -5.01
N GLY A 79 4.33 15.79 -4.70
CA GLY A 79 3.84 16.97 -5.43
C GLY A 79 2.51 17.54 -4.93
N GLU A 80 1.86 16.87 -3.97
CA GLU A 80 0.67 17.36 -3.26
C GLU A 80 1.08 18.16 -2.03
N THR A 81 0.27 19.16 -1.68
CA THR A 81 0.49 20.06 -0.54
C THR A 81 -0.72 20.07 0.39
N LEU A 82 -0.49 19.88 1.69
CA LEU A 82 -1.48 20.02 2.75
C LEU A 82 -1.10 21.22 3.62
N LEU A 83 -2.00 22.20 3.71
CA LEU A 83 -1.83 23.41 4.53
C LEU A 83 -2.80 23.34 5.71
N LEU A 84 -2.29 23.12 6.91
CA LEU A 84 -3.10 23.02 8.13
C LEU A 84 -3.02 24.32 8.92
N ASN A 85 -4.16 24.92 9.25
CA ASN A 85 -4.19 26.09 10.11
C ASN A 85 -3.48 25.78 11.44
N THR A 86 -2.65 26.70 11.94
CA THR A 86 -1.87 26.50 13.18
C THR A 86 -2.73 26.30 14.44
N ALA A 87 -4.03 26.59 14.37
CA ALA A 87 -4.97 26.22 15.42
C ALA A 87 -5.03 24.69 15.60
N ILE A 88 -4.89 23.92 14.52
CA ILE A 88 -4.85 22.46 14.53
C ILE A 88 -3.51 21.99 15.11
N THR A 89 -3.54 21.50 16.34
CA THR A 89 -2.35 21.00 17.04
C THR A 89 -2.27 19.48 17.07
N ASP A 90 -3.40 18.79 16.90
CA ASP A 90 -3.47 17.34 16.92
C ASP A 90 -3.35 16.78 15.50
N ILE A 91 -2.11 16.48 15.12
CA ILE A 91 -1.77 15.94 13.80
C ILE A 91 -1.21 14.54 14.02
N GLU A 92 -1.96 13.53 13.61
CA GLU A 92 -1.57 12.13 13.68
C GLU A 92 -1.07 11.67 12.32
N ALA A 93 0.23 11.34 12.24
CA ALA A 93 0.81 10.63 11.11
C ALA A 93 1.32 9.28 11.59
N PRO A 94 1.06 8.18 10.86
CA PRO A 94 1.55 6.88 11.23
C PRO A 94 3.07 6.87 11.35
N THR A 95 3.57 6.29 12.44
CA THR A 95 5.00 6.01 12.58
C THR A 95 5.35 4.88 11.62
N ALA A 96 6.19 5.17 10.63
CA ALA A 96 6.57 4.19 9.61
C ALA A 96 7.79 3.35 10.05
N TYR A 97 7.70 2.03 9.93
CA TYR A 97 8.81 1.11 10.12
C TYR A 97 8.91 0.12 8.96
N THR A 98 10.12 -0.18 8.50
CA THR A 98 10.34 -1.11 7.38
C THR A 98 11.05 -2.37 7.84
N ILE A 99 10.48 -3.52 7.50
CA ILE A 99 11.07 -4.85 7.65
C ILE A 99 11.63 -5.28 6.29
N SER A 100 12.95 -5.33 6.19
CA SER A 100 13.70 -5.70 4.97
C SER A 100 14.49 -7.00 5.10
N ASP A 101 14.72 -7.45 6.34
CA ASP A 101 15.66 -8.51 6.67
C ASP A 101 15.32 -9.14 8.04
N PRO A 102 15.96 -10.25 8.42
CA PRO A 102 15.70 -10.89 9.71
C PRO A 102 15.96 -10.00 10.94
N THR A 103 16.86 -9.02 10.84
CA THR A 103 17.19 -8.13 11.96
C THR A 103 16.08 -7.11 12.20
N SER A 104 15.61 -6.44 11.16
CA SER A 104 14.45 -5.54 11.24
C SER A 104 13.18 -6.29 11.63
N ALA A 105 12.99 -7.52 11.15
CA ALA A 105 11.88 -8.38 11.57
C ALA A 105 11.92 -8.70 13.08
N ALA A 106 13.10 -9.00 13.63
CA ALA A 106 13.25 -9.27 15.06
C ALA A 106 13.03 -8.04 15.96
N ASN A 107 13.16 -6.84 15.39
CA ASN A 107 13.06 -5.58 16.13
C ASN A 107 11.69 -4.89 16.00
N VAL A 108 10.78 -5.36 15.14
CA VAL A 108 9.47 -4.70 14.92
C VAL A 108 8.66 -4.54 16.21
N GLY A 109 8.77 -5.47 17.16
CA GLY A 109 8.06 -5.37 18.44
C GLY A 109 8.37 -4.10 19.24
N SER A 110 9.54 -3.46 19.01
CA SER A 110 9.92 -2.24 19.73
C SER A 110 9.31 -0.96 19.16
N VAL A 111 8.63 -1.02 18.00
CA VAL A 111 8.01 0.16 17.38
C VAL A 111 6.55 0.35 17.73
N PHE A 112 5.90 -0.65 18.32
CA PHE A 112 4.49 -0.57 18.68
C PHE A 112 4.31 0.30 19.94
N ASP A 113 3.40 1.26 19.84
CA ASP A 113 2.95 2.10 20.94
C ASP A 113 1.45 2.42 20.80
N SER A 114 0.94 3.42 21.53
CA SER A 114 -0.48 3.78 21.47
C SER A 114 -0.88 4.64 20.26
N SER A 115 0.09 5.09 19.46
CA SER A 115 -0.17 5.83 18.22
C SER A 115 -0.55 4.87 17.08
N VAL A 116 -0.79 5.39 15.89
CA VAL A 116 -0.96 4.58 14.68
C VAL A 116 0.41 4.27 14.09
N GLN A 117 0.65 3.01 13.71
CA GLN A 117 1.86 2.58 13.00
C GLN A 117 1.59 2.15 11.56
N GLU A 118 2.56 2.39 10.68
CA GLU A 118 2.63 1.83 9.33
C GLU A 118 3.85 0.90 9.23
N ILE A 119 3.61 -0.42 9.21
CA ILE A 119 4.66 -1.42 9.08
C ILE A 119 4.77 -1.83 7.61
N THR A 120 5.90 -1.55 6.97
CA THR A 120 6.18 -1.97 5.59
C THR A 120 7.01 -3.24 5.58
N LEU A 121 6.50 -4.26 4.92
CA LEU A 121 7.12 -5.55 4.72
C LEU A 121 7.69 -5.61 3.29
N LEU A 122 9.01 -5.54 3.15
CA LEU A 122 9.67 -5.66 1.84
C LEU A 122 9.83 -7.13 1.47
N THR A 123 8.98 -7.63 0.58
CA THR A 123 9.04 -9.02 0.14
C THR A 123 10.34 -9.29 -0.62
N SER A 124 11.01 -10.39 -0.28
CA SER A 124 12.21 -10.86 -0.98
C SER A 124 12.21 -12.38 -1.09
N PRO A 125 12.71 -12.93 -2.22
CA PRO A 125 12.81 -14.38 -2.43
C PRO A 125 13.87 -15.04 -1.53
N TYR A 126 14.64 -14.25 -0.77
CA TYR A 126 15.71 -14.73 0.11
C TYR A 126 15.32 -14.71 1.59
N TRP A 127 14.05 -14.51 1.92
CA TRP A 127 13.61 -14.52 3.31
C TRP A 127 13.78 -15.92 3.91
N THR A 128 14.59 -15.98 4.96
CA THR A 128 14.79 -17.19 5.76
C THR A 128 14.04 -17.15 7.09
N THR A 129 13.49 -15.99 7.46
CA THR A 129 12.72 -15.79 8.69
C THR A 129 11.36 -16.47 8.57
N PRO A 130 11.09 -17.55 9.33
CA PRO A 130 9.84 -18.30 9.18
C PRO A 130 8.64 -17.60 9.84
N SER A 131 8.89 -16.64 10.75
CA SER A 131 7.84 -15.96 11.52
C SER A 131 8.23 -14.54 11.88
N ILE A 132 7.27 -13.62 11.88
CA ILE A 132 7.39 -12.24 12.36
C ILE A 132 6.33 -12.01 13.43
N ASP A 133 6.79 -11.57 14.61
CA ASP A 133 5.92 -11.27 15.73
C ASP A 133 5.48 -9.80 15.69
N LEU A 134 4.20 -9.58 15.40
CA LEU A 134 3.54 -8.28 15.39
C LEU A 134 2.75 -8.06 16.69
N SER A 135 3.13 -8.72 17.79
CA SER A 135 2.54 -8.46 19.10
C SER A 135 2.71 -6.99 19.48
N GLY A 136 1.58 -6.27 19.57
CA GLY A 136 1.55 -4.81 19.75
C GLY A 136 0.87 -4.08 18.61
N PHE A 137 0.68 -4.72 17.46
CA PHE A 137 -0.03 -4.17 16.30
C PHE A 137 -1.48 -3.81 16.68
N GLY A 138 -1.83 -2.54 16.52
CA GLY A 138 -3.13 -1.98 16.82
C GLY A 138 -4.19 -2.26 15.76
N LEU A 139 -5.45 -1.97 16.07
CA LEU A 139 -6.56 -2.06 15.11
C LEU A 139 -6.54 -0.95 14.05
N GLU A 140 -5.84 0.15 14.33
CA GLU A 140 -5.66 1.28 13.42
C GLU A 140 -4.37 1.19 12.61
N ASP A 141 -3.44 0.31 12.98
CA ASP A 141 -2.17 0.11 12.29
C ASP A 141 -2.38 -0.52 10.91
N LYS A 142 -1.49 -0.16 9.98
CA LYS A 142 -1.47 -0.75 8.64
C LYS A 142 -0.23 -1.58 8.42
N LEU A 143 -0.43 -2.72 7.77
CA LEU A 143 0.63 -3.58 7.26
C LEU A 143 0.69 -3.41 5.74
N LEU A 144 1.75 -2.76 5.29
CA LEU A 144 2.03 -2.51 3.88
C LEU A 144 2.91 -3.65 3.36
N PHE A 145 2.52 -4.30 2.28
CA PHE A 145 3.36 -5.24 1.55
C PHE A 145 3.91 -4.54 0.33
N ALA A 146 5.23 -4.40 0.29
CA ALA A 146 5.96 -3.71 -0.77
C ALA A 146 7.00 -4.64 -1.38
N ASN A 147 7.28 -4.46 -2.67
CA ASN A 147 8.34 -5.19 -3.36
C ASN A 147 9.61 -4.33 -3.47
N ILE A 148 10.77 -4.95 -3.25
CA ILE A 148 12.11 -4.34 -3.46
C ILE A 148 12.31 -3.76 -4.87
N SER A 149 11.67 -4.31 -5.91
CA SER A 149 11.84 -3.89 -7.31
C SER A 149 10.78 -2.92 -7.86
N GLY A 150 9.78 -2.51 -7.05
CA GLY A 150 8.85 -1.44 -7.40
C GLY A 150 7.88 -1.70 -8.58
N ALA A 151 7.72 -2.96 -9.02
CA ALA A 151 6.76 -3.33 -10.06
C ALA A 151 5.53 -4.04 -9.45
N SER A 152 4.34 -3.49 -9.68
CA SER A 152 3.08 -3.96 -9.10
C SER A 152 2.01 -4.31 -10.14
N PHE A 153 1.48 -5.53 -10.07
CA PHE A 153 0.13 -5.88 -10.50
C PHE A 153 -0.64 -6.36 -9.25
N VAL A 154 -1.66 -5.61 -8.84
CA VAL A 154 -2.58 -5.98 -7.75
C VAL A 154 -3.77 -6.72 -8.34
N GLY A 155 -4.05 -7.94 -7.89
CA GLY A 155 -5.17 -8.74 -8.36
C GLY A 155 -5.91 -9.42 -7.20
N THR A 156 -7.18 -9.73 -7.40
CA THR A 156 -8.01 -10.46 -6.41
C THR A 156 -8.31 -11.86 -6.94
N ASP A 157 -8.02 -12.89 -6.14
CA ASP A 157 -8.47 -14.26 -6.42
C ASP A 157 -9.82 -14.43 -5.73
N HIS A 158 -10.89 -14.21 -6.49
CA HIS A 158 -12.26 -14.29 -6.00
C HIS A 158 -12.63 -15.69 -5.47
N VAL A 159 -11.90 -16.75 -5.85
CA VAL A 159 -12.22 -18.12 -5.44
C VAL A 159 -11.73 -18.41 -4.02
N ASN A 160 -10.58 -17.84 -3.62
CA ASN A 160 -9.93 -18.18 -2.35
C ASN A 160 -10.03 -17.08 -1.27
N ARG A 161 -10.75 -15.97 -1.53
CA ARG A 161 -10.74 -14.76 -0.67
C ARG A 161 -9.33 -14.35 -0.25
N SER A 162 -8.36 -14.54 -1.14
CA SER A 162 -6.94 -14.25 -0.90
C SER A 162 -6.58 -13.01 -1.71
N HIS A 163 -6.00 -12.01 -1.05
CA HIS A 163 -5.44 -10.84 -1.73
C HIS A 163 -4.00 -11.20 -2.13
N TYR A 164 -3.67 -11.08 -3.41
CA TYR A 164 -2.32 -11.41 -3.88
C TYR A 164 -1.66 -10.21 -4.56
N ILE A 165 -0.36 -10.06 -4.33
CA ILE A 165 0.52 -9.24 -5.15
C ILE A 165 1.11 -10.15 -6.21
N SER A 166 0.93 -9.80 -7.48
CA SER A 166 1.71 -10.40 -8.56
C SER A 166 2.93 -9.53 -8.84
N GLN A 167 4.11 -10.09 -8.63
CA GLN A 167 5.41 -9.48 -8.83
C GLN A 167 5.94 -9.75 -10.26
N ALA A 168 6.08 -8.68 -11.04
CA ALA A 168 6.85 -8.54 -12.28
C ALA A 168 6.89 -9.72 -13.28
N ASP A 169 6.39 -9.47 -14.50
CA ASP A 169 6.69 -10.29 -15.69
C ASP A 169 8.04 -9.86 -16.28
N THR A 170 9.10 -10.66 -16.11
CA THR A 170 10.34 -10.45 -16.87
C THR A 170 10.25 -11.18 -18.20
N PHE A 171 10.30 -10.43 -19.31
CA PHE A 171 10.28 -10.97 -20.66
C PHE A 171 11.70 -11.09 -21.24
N GLY A 172 12.08 -12.28 -21.67
CA GLY A 172 13.30 -12.53 -22.44
C GLY A 172 12.99 -13.18 -23.79
N ILE A 173 13.51 -12.61 -24.88
CA ILE A 173 13.47 -13.22 -26.21
C ILE A 173 14.82 -13.86 -26.48
N GLY A 174 14.86 -15.19 -26.56
CA GLY A 174 16.04 -15.94 -26.96
C GLY A 174 16.31 -15.83 -28.47
N THR A 175 17.55 -16.10 -28.87
CA THR A 175 18.01 -16.05 -30.28
C THR A 175 17.26 -16.97 -31.25
N ASN A 176 16.50 -17.95 -30.74
CA ASN A 176 15.74 -18.92 -31.53
C ASN A 176 14.21 -18.62 -31.57
N GLY A 177 13.79 -17.39 -31.24
CA GLY A 177 12.36 -17.04 -31.18
C GLY A 177 11.61 -17.67 -30.00
N ILE A 178 12.35 -18.21 -29.03
CA ILE A 178 11.80 -18.70 -27.76
C ILE A 178 11.56 -17.50 -26.87
N ILE A 179 10.33 -17.37 -26.37
CA ILE A 179 9.96 -16.35 -25.41
C ILE A 179 9.88 -17.01 -24.05
N THR A 180 10.61 -16.46 -23.09
CA THR A 180 10.48 -16.84 -21.68
C THR A 180 9.95 -15.64 -20.90
N ALA A 181 8.83 -15.84 -20.23
CA ALA A 181 8.31 -14.90 -19.24
C ALA A 181 8.46 -15.53 -17.85
N TYR A 182 8.96 -14.72 -16.91
CA TYR A 182 9.04 -15.09 -15.50
C TYR A 182 8.07 -14.21 -14.72
N ALA A 183 7.09 -14.83 -14.08
CA ALA A 183 6.19 -14.15 -13.14
C ALA A 183 6.48 -14.65 -11.73
N PHE A 184 6.58 -13.72 -10.78
CA PHE A 184 6.67 -14.02 -9.36
C PHE A 184 5.34 -13.62 -8.72
N HIS A 185 4.83 -14.37 -7.75
CA HIS A 185 3.58 -14.00 -7.07
C HIS A 185 3.74 -14.12 -5.55
N ASP A 186 3.58 -13.02 -4.85
CA ASP A 186 3.48 -13.00 -3.39
C ASP A 186 2.00 -13.07 -3.00
N ARG A 187 1.61 -14.12 -2.26
CA ARG A 187 0.22 -14.30 -1.82
C ARG A 187 0.14 -14.05 -0.33
N VAL A 188 -0.77 -13.16 0.08
CA VAL A 188 -1.08 -12.98 1.50
C VAL A 188 -2.47 -13.52 1.75
N SER A 189 -2.59 -14.41 2.72
CA SER A 189 -3.88 -14.96 3.13
C SER A 189 -4.06 -14.77 4.63
N TRP A 190 -5.22 -14.25 5.02
CA TRP A 190 -5.65 -14.16 6.40
C TRP A 190 -7.11 -14.56 6.51
N GLN A 191 -7.53 -14.96 7.70
CA GLN A 191 -8.96 -15.12 8.00
C GLN A 191 -9.43 -13.86 8.71
N ALA A 192 -10.65 -13.41 8.41
CA ALA A 192 -11.25 -12.27 9.09
C ALA A 192 -11.27 -12.54 10.61
N GLY A 193 -10.68 -11.62 11.37
CA GLY A 193 -10.56 -11.74 12.82
C GLY A 193 -9.49 -12.70 13.35
N ALA A 194 -8.63 -13.24 12.50
CA ALA A 194 -7.52 -14.09 12.94
C ALA A 194 -6.42 -13.28 13.64
N THR A 195 -5.82 -13.89 14.66
CA THR A 195 -4.62 -13.38 15.33
C THR A 195 -3.32 -13.77 14.61
N LYS A 196 -3.47 -14.35 13.42
CA LYS A 196 -2.40 -14.87 12.57
C LYS A 196 -2.73 -14.61 11.10
N ALA A 197 -1.73 -14.23 10.33
CA ALA A 197 -1.80 -14.17 8.87
C ALA A 197 -0.63 -14.99 8.27
N LEU A 198 -0.87 -15.59 7.11
CA LEU A 198 0.16 -16.34 6.40
C LEU A 198 0.54 -15.58 5.14
N LEU A 199 1.79 -15.11 5.11
CA LEU A 199 2.41 -14.60 3.90
C LEU A 199 3.13 -15.76 3.21
N ILE A 200 2.66 -16.10 2.02
CA ILE A 200 3.30 -17.07 1.14
C ILE A 200 4.04 -16.28 0.07
N SER A 201 5.34 -16.08 0.28
CA SER A 201 6.21 -15.37 -0.66
C SER A 201 6.54 -16.24 -1.87
N SER A 202 6.50 -15.63 -3.05
CA SER A 202 7.05 -16.07 -4.34
C SER A 202 6.62 -17.46 -4.82
N GLN A 203 5.44 -17.53 -5.44
CA GLN A 203 5.16 -18.52 -6.46
C GLN A 203 5.90 -18.11 -7.74
N TYR A 204 6.93 -18.85 -8.12
CA TYR A 204 7.62 -18.65 -9.39
C TYR A 204 6.85 -19.37 -10.51
N THR A 205 6.27 -18.61 -11.43
CA THR A 205 5.68 -19.15 -12.65
C THR A 205 6.60 -18.84 -13.82
N ARG A 206 7.22 -19.87 -14.38
CA ARG A 206 7.93 -19.76 -15.66
C ARG A 206 6.97 -20.12 -16.79
N ARG A 207 6.78 -19.20 -17.71
CA ARG A 207 6.08 -19.46 -18.99
C ARG A 207 7.12 -19.48 -20.09
N THR A 208 7.25 -20.61 -20.77
CA THR A 208 8.09 -20.73 -21.95
C THR A 208 7.20 -20.95 -23.15
N GLY A 209 7.30 -20.07 -24.14
CA GLY A 209 6.56 -20.18 -25.38
C GLY A 209 7.46 -20.05 -26.60
N TYR A 210 6.90 -20.47 -27.73
CA TYR A 210 7.54 -20.37 -29.04
C TYR A 210 6.61 -19.61 -29.98
N VAL A 211 7.18 -18.83 -30.89
CA VAL A 211 6.38 -18.24 -31.98
C VAL A 211 5.94 -19.37 -32.88
N GLN A 212 4.64 -19.61 -32.95
CA GLN A 212 4.09 -20.68 -33.78
C GLN A 212 4.05 -20.24 -35.25
N GLU A 213 3.57 -19.01 -35.53
CA GLU A 213 3.48 -18.47 -36.88
C GLU A 213 3.65 -16.94 -36.88
N TRP A 214 4.28 -16.42 -37.93
CA TRP A 214 4.34 -14.99 -38.25
C TRP A 214 3.39 -14.70 -39.41
N HIS A 215 2.34 -13.92 -39.18
CA HIS A 215 1.48 -13.43 -40.25
C HIS A 215 1.79 -11.96 -40.54
N THR A 216 2.18 -11.68 -41.77
CA THR A 216 2.24 -10.32 -42.30
C THR A 216 0.82 -9.85 -42.59
N THR A 217 0.40 -8.80 -41.90
CA THR A 217 -0.87 -8.13 -42.21
C THR A 217 -0.70 -7.26 -43.45
N SER A 218 -1.78 -7.06 -44.20
CA SER A 218 -1.79 -6.23 -45.42
C SER A 218 -1.42 -4.76 -45.20
N ARG A 219 -1.28 -4.31 -43.94
CA ARG A 219 -0.82 -2.98 -43.55
C ARG A 219 0.63 -2.91 -43.07
N GLY A 220 1.41 -3.99 -43.22
CA GLY A 220 2.83 -4.01 -42.84
C GLY A 220 3.09 -4.24 -41.34
N GLY A 221 2.07 -4.63 -40.56
CA GLY A 221 2.23 -5.12 -39.19
C GLY A 221 2.42 -6.64 -39.14
N TYR A 222 3.11 -7.14 -38.13
CA TYR A 222 3.26 -8.58 -37.88
C TYR A 222 2.30 -9.00 -36.77
N ASN A 223 1.46 -10.01 -37.03
CA ASN A 223 0.70 -10.72 -36.00
C ASN A 223 1.41 -12.04 -35.70
N SER A 224 1.67 -12.32 -34.43
CA SER A 224 2.30 -13.56 -33.98
C SER A 224 1.38 -14.34 -33.05
N SER A 225 1.28 -15.65 -33.29
CA SER A 225 0.58 -16.60 -32.42
C SER A 225 1.60 -17.28 -31.50
N PHE A 226 1.33 -17.29 -30.19
CA PHE A 226 2.22 -17.87 -29.19
C PHE A 226 1.54 -19.04 -28.49
N VAL A 227 2.26 -20.16 -28.37
CA VAL A 227 1.87 -21.25 -27.46
C VAL A 227 2.78 -21.20 -26.25
N PHE A 228 2.19 -21.07 -25.06
CA PHE A 228 2.93 -21.05 -23.80
C PHE A 228 2.75 -22.37 -23.06
N ILE A 229 3.86 -22.96 -22.61
CA ILE A 229 3.88 -24.00 -21.59
C ILE A 229 4.20 -23.31 -20.27
N SER A 230 3.28 -23.42 -19.32
CA SER A 230 3.44 -22.87 -17.97
C SER A 230 3.96 -23.95 -17.03
N SER A 231 5.07 -23.66 -16.34
CA SER A 231 5.55 -24.46 -15.21
C SER A 231 5.58 -23.57 -13.97
N THR A 232 4.86 -23.97 -12.93
CA THR A 232 4.89 -23.31 -11.62
C THR A 232 5.89 -24.04 -10.74
N ALA A 233 6.96 -23.38 -10.30
CA ALA A 233 7.82 -23.91 -9.26
C ALA A 233 7.20 -23.69 -7.88
N GLN A 234 7.61 -24.53 -6.93
CA GLN A 234 7.15 -24.47 -5.54
C GLN A 234 7.53 -23.14 -4.89
N HIS A 235 6.74 -22.74 -3.89
CA HIS A 235 6.97 -21.56 -3.07
C HIS A 235 8.37 -21.57 -2.48
N THR A 236 9.10 -20.44 -2.54
CA THR A 236 10.47 -20.39 -1.99
C THR A 236 10.50 -20.04 -0.51
N ALA A 237 9.46 -19.39 0.03
CA ALA A 237 9.36 -19.07 1.45
C ALA A 237 7.90 -18.98 1.93
N THR A 238 7.68 -19.35 3.19
CA THR A 238 6.43 -19.11 3.92
C THR A 238 6.78 -18.38 5.21
N ILE A 239 6.07 -17.28 5.47
CA ILE A 239 6.31 -16.40 6.60
C ILE A 239 5.01 -16.31 7.39
N GLU A 240 5.05 -16.75 8.64
CA GLU A 240 3.94 -16.61 9.57
C GLU A 240 3.98 -15.21 10.21
N LEU A 241 2.91 -14.44 10.05
CA LEU A 241 2.70 -13.20 10.79
C LEU A 241 1.88 -13.54 12.04
N THR A 242 2.48 -13.39 13.22
CA THR A 242 1.85 -13.70 14.50
C THR A 242 1.57 -12.43 15.31
N GLY A 243 0.76 -12.52 16.37
CA GLY A 243 0.55 -11.40 17.30
C GLY A 243 -0.43 -10.33 16.81
N LEU A 244 -1.09 -10.54 15.66
CA LEU A 244 -2.11 -9.64 15.15
C LEU A 244 -3.33 -9.61 16.10
N PRO A 245 -4.00 -8.45 16.24
CA PRO A 245 -5.18 -8.34 17.08
C PRO A 245 -6.37 -9.06 16.45
N ALA A 246 -7.24 -9.62 17.28
CA ALA A 246 -8.51 -10.16 16.81
C ALA A 246 -9.40 -9.04 16.26
N GLY A 247 -10.08 -9.30 15.15
CA GLY A 247 -11.00 -8.35 14.51
C GLY A 247 -10.36 -7.36 13.53
N LEU A 248 -9.09 -7.54 13.14
CA LEU A 248 -8.44 -6.68 12.16
C LEU A 248 -9.22 -6.67 10.82
N PRO A 249 -9.62 -5.50 10.28
CA PRO A 249 -10.31 -5.42 9.01
C PRO A 249 -9.35 -5.57 7.83
N ASP A 250 -9.85 -6.09 6.70
CA ASP A 250 -9.08 -6.31 5.47
C ASP A 250 -8.39 -5.04 4.96
N SER A 251 -8.95 -3.86 5.27
CA SER A 251 -8.39 -2.55 4.89
C SER A 251 -7.04 -2.23 5.54
N GLN A 252 -6.64 -2.95 6.60
CA GLN A 252 -5.32 -2.76 7.23
C GLN A 252 -4.20 -3.50 6.51
N PHE A 253 -4.52 -4.39 5.57
CA PHE A 253 -3.54 -5.02 4.70
C PHE A 253 -3.48 -4.25 3.38
N VAL A 254 -2.45 -3.45 3.23
CA VAL A 254 -2.26 -2.56 2.08
C VAL A 254 -1.16 -3.14 1.19
N PHE A 255 -1.37 -3.13 -0.11
CA PHE A 255 -0.43 -3.65 -1.09
C PHE A 255 0.05 -2.49 -1.96
N VAL A 256 1.37 -2.22 -1.97
CA VAL A 256 1.99 -1.06 -2.63
C VAL A 256 3.07 -1.44 -3.63
#